data_AF-A0A377GDI1-F1
#
_entry.id   AF-A0A377GDI1-F1
#
_cell.length_a   1.000
_cell.length_b   1.000
_cell.length_c   1.000
_cell.angle_alpha   90.00
_cell.angle_beta   90.00
_cell.angle_gamma   90.00
#
_symmetry.space_group_name_H-M   'P 1'
#
loop_
_entity.id
_entity.type
_entity.pdbx_description
1 polymer ?
#
loop_
_entity_poly.entity_id
_entity_poly.type
_entity_poly.pdbx_seq_one_letter_code
_entity_poly.pdbx_strand_id
1 'polypeptide(L)'
;MHRLFLALLLSFIGTAFAAQKTVTCYPEGLENTLSFVVPDKIGAVPKIDFDYPVEVTRFSMRADNLLLVAMDQEEKDRPRIFISAQLNKKNQRYIGQFLTDSGGNELQLDNGPIFCTIK
;
A
#
# COMPACT_ATOMS: atom_id res chain seq x y z
N MET A 1 42.26 -48.40 -0.16
CA MET A 1 41.45 -47.46 -0.95
C MET A 1 40.01 -47.59 -0.48
N HIS A 2 39.45 -46.64 0.30
CA HIS A 2 38.00 -46.48 0.57
C HIS A 2 37.83 -45.38 1.64
N ARG A 3 37.98 -44.12 1.24
CA ARG A 3 37.55 -42.97 2.04
C ARG A 3 37.29 -41.82 1.08
N LEU A 4 36.03 -41.59 0.71
CA LEU A 4 35.48 -40.28 0.33
C LEU A 4 34.01 -40.47 -0.08
N PHE A 5 33.10 -40.53 0.88
CA PHE A 5 31.65 -40.46 0.60
C PHE A 5 30.92 -39.91 1.83
N LEU A 6 31.27 -38.69 2.25
CA LEU A 6 30.49 -38.00 3.28
C LEU A 6 30.77 -36.50 3.28
N ALA A 7 30.18 -35.76 2.34
CA ALA A 7 29.89 -34.32 2.48
C ALA A 7 29.27 -33.78 1.18
N LEU A 8 28.00 -34.09 0.89
CA LEU A 8 27.26 -33.36 -0.14
C LEU A 8 25.78 -33.28 0.21
N LEU A 9 25.47 -32.68 1.36
CA LEU A 9 24.09 -32.50 1.83
C LEU A 9 24.03 -31.32 2.80
N LEU A 10 24.29 -30.09 2.33
CA LEU A 10 24.02 -28.87 3.12
C LEU A 10 24.18 -27.60 2.27
N SER A 11 23.36 -27.44 1.24
CA SER A 11 23.21 -26.13 0.58
C SER A 11 21.86 -26.00 -0.13
N PHE A 12 20.77 -26.23 0.61
CA PHE A 12 19.48 -25.63 0.28
C PHE A 12 19.22 -24.52 1.30
N ILE A 13 19.84 -23.36 1.09
CA ILE A 13 19.40 -22.12 1.73
C ILE A 13 18.12 -21.73 1.00
N GLY A 14 16.98 -22.21 1.49
CA GLY A 14 15.68 -21.74 1.04
C GLY A 14 15.57 -20.25 1.36
N THR A 15 15.54 -19.40 0.34
CA THR A 15 15.13 -18.01 0.50
C THR A 15 13.66 -18.02 0.91
N ALA A 16 13.39 -17.84 2.21
CA ALA A 16 12.04 -17.59 2.68
C ALA A 16 11.57 -16.26 2.09
N PHE A 17 10.77 -16.32 1.02
CA PHE A 17 10.06 -15.15 0.52
C PHE A 17 9.08 -14.71 1.62
N ALA A 18 9.37 -13.60 2.28
CA ALA A 18 8.39 -12.96 3.14
C ALA A 18 7.17 -12.61 2.28
N ALA A 19 6.00 -13.08 2.67
CA ALA A 19 4.76 -12.75 1.97
C ALA A 19 4.57 -11.22 2.00
N GLN A 20 4.40 -10.63 0.82
CA GLN A 20 4.25 -9.19 0.68
C GLN A 20 2.88 -8.77 1.23
N LYS A 21 2.88 -7.88 2.22
CA LYS A 21 1.64 -7.44 2.88
C LYS A 21 0.84 -6.56 1.93
N THR A 22 -0.46 -6.78 1.86
CA THR A 22 -1.38 -5.95 1.08
C THR A 22 -2.24 -5.11 2.02
N VAL A 23 -2.33 -3.82 1.74
CA VAL A 23 -3.30 -2.93 2.38
C VAL A 23 -4.50 -2.82 1.47
N THR A 24 -5.69 -3.07 2.01
CA THR A 24 -6.95 -2.78 1.34
C THR A 24 -7.72 -1.75 2.16
N CYS A 25 -8.06 -0.65 1.54
CA CYS A 25 -8.80 0.46 2.10
C CYS A 25 -10.21 0.53 1.51
N TYR A 26 -11.17 0.85 2.37
CA TYR A 26 -12.60 0.85 2.09
C TYR A 26 -13.13 2.25 2.39
N PRO A 27 -13.15 3.14 1.39
CA PRO A 27 -13.72 4.47 1.54
C PRO A 27 -15.23 4.34 1.79
N GLU A 28 -15.74 4.99 2.84
CA GLU A 28 -17.17 4.92 3.16
C GLU A 28 -17.98 5.68 2.11
N GLY A 29 -19.05 5.06 1.61
CA GLY A 29 -19.90 5.63 0.56
C GLY A 29 -19.43 5.39 -0.87
N LEU A 30 -18.27 4.76 -1.08
CA LEU A 30 -17.81 4.32 -2.40
C LEU A 30 -17.82 2.79 -2.52
N GLU A 31 -18.19 2.28 -3.69
CA GLU A 31 -18.17 0.83 -3.96
C GLU A 31 -16.76 0.28 -4.17
N ASN A 32 -15.87 1.13 -4.70
CA ASN A 32 -14.51 0.75 -5.06
C ASN A 32 -13.57 0.82 -3.84
N THR A 33 -12.76 -0.24 -3.68
CA THR A 33 -11.68 -0.27 -2.69
C THR A 33 -10.37 0.18 -3.30
N LEU A 34 -9.52 0.82 -2.49
CA LEU A 34 -8.14 1.10 -2.87
C LEU A 34 -7.23 0.03 -2.27
N SER A 35 -6.44 -0.65 -3.10
CA SER A 35 -5.56 -1.73 -2.64
C SER A 35 -4.14 -1.54 -3.15
N PHE A 36 -3.17 -1.78 -2.29
CA PHE A 36 -1.76 -1.66 -2.65
C PHE A 36 -0.87 -2.55 -1.81
N VAL A 37 0.26 -2.94 -2.40
CA VAL A 37 1.27 -3.76 -1.74
C VAL A 37 2.22 -2.87 -0.94
N VAL A 38 2.47 -3.22 0.32
CA VAL A 38 3.41 -2.50 1.17
C VAL A 38 4.83 -2.71 0.63
N PRO A 39 5.58 -1.64 0.30
CA PRO A 39 6.95 -1.78 -0.17
C PRO A 39 7.87 -2.35 0.91
N ASP A 40 8.74 -3.29 0.51
CA ASP A 40 9.72 -3.92 1.42
C ASP A 40 10.87 -2.98 1.80
N LYS A 41 11.09 -1.92 1.01
CA LYS A 41 12.16 -0.95 1.21
C LYS A 41 11.64 0.31 1.89
N ILE A 42 12.32 0.70 2.96
CA ILE A 42 12.06 1.96 3.66
C ILE A 42 12.21 3.14 2.67
N GLY A 43 11.17 3.98 2.58
CA GLY A 43 11.15 5.16 1.71
C GLY A 43 10.72 4.86 0.27
N ALA A 44 10.53 3.59 -0.10
CA ALA A 44 9.84 3.26 -1.34
C ALA A 44 8.33 3.53 -1.21
N VAL A 45 7.70 3.74 -2.35
CA VAL A 45 6.26 4.03 -2.46
C VAL A 45 5.55 2.88 -3.17
N PRO A 46 4.30 2.56 -2.78
CA PRO A 46 3.51 1.56 -3.48
C PRO A 46 3.10 2.04 -4.87
N LYS A 47 2.73 1.07 -5.72
CA LYS A 47 1.89 1.35 -6.90
C LYS A 47 0.43 1.16 -6.50
N ILE A 48 -0.44 2.00 -7.05
CA ILE A 48 -1.89 1.93 -6.84
C ILE A 48 -2.54 1.77 -8.19
N ASP A 49 -3.48 0.83 -8.26
CA ASP A 49 -4.39 0.72 -9.38
C ASP A 49 -5.53 1.72 -9.19
N PHE A 50 -5.65 2.65 -10.11
CA PHE A 50 -6.63 3.73 -10.10
C PHE A 50 -7.06 4.00 -11.54
N ASP A 51 -8.28 4.48 -11.74
CA ASP A 51 -8.87 4.67 -13.07
C ASP A 51 -8.04 5.61 -13.96
N TYR A 52 -7.24 6.48 -13.34
CA TYR A 52 -6.31 7.38 -14.01
C TYR A 52 -4.86 7.12 -13.55
N PRO A 53 -3.85 7.41 -14.40
CA PRO A 53 -2.46 7.26 -14.03
C PRO A 53 -2.08 8.15 -12.84
N VAL A 54 -1.59 7.53 -11.76
CA VAL A 54 -1.17 8.22 -10.54
C VAL A 54 0.25 7.86 -10.13
N GLU A 55 0.95 8.84 -9.54
CA GLU A 55 2.25 8.65 -8.91
C GLU A 55 2.15 8.88 -7.39
N VAL A 56 2.47 7.85 -6.60
CA VAL A 56 2.53 8.00 -5.14
C VAL A 56 3.75 8.81 -4.77
N THR A 57 3.55 10.04 -4.30
CA THR A 57 4.64 10.94 -3.91
C THR A 57 4.98 10.82 -2.44
N ARG A 58 4.04 10.40 -1.59
CA ARG A 58 4.26 10.19 -0.15
C ARG A 58 3.58 8.92 0.31
N PHE A 59 4.34 8.10 1.04
CA PHE A 59 3.83 6.92 1.69
C PHE A 59 4.50 6.73 3.05
N SER A 60 3.71 6.41 4.08
CA SER A 60 4.22 6.04 5.39
C SER A 60 3.28 5.06 6.06
N MET A 61 3.83 3.96 6.56
CA MET A 61 3.19 3.06 7.50
C MET A 61 4.07 2.91 8.74
N ARG A 62 4.22 3.99 9.52
CA ARG A 62 5.10 4.04 10.68
C ARG A 62 4.35 4.52 11.92
N ALA A 63 4.77 4.01 13.07
CA ALA A 63 4.23 4.39 14.37
C ALA A 63 2.69 4.36 14.38
N ASP A 64 2.10 3.26 13.91
CA ASP A 64 0.64 3.06 13.87
C ASP A 64 -0.11 4.04 12.96
N ASN A 65 0.56 4.81 12.10
CA ASN A 65 -0.07 5.71 11.13
C ASN A 65 0.05 5.15 9.70
N LEU A 66 -0.99 5.37 8.89
CA LEU A 66 -1.00 5.20 7.44
C LEU A 66 -1.18 6.57 6.80
N LEU A 67 -0.23 6.97 5.97
CA LEU A 67 -0.31 8.14 5.09
C LEU A 67 -0.04 7.69 3.67
N LEU A 68 -0.90 8.11 2.74
CA LEU A 68 -0.71 7.92 1.31
C LEU A 68 -1.15 9.18 0.58
N VAL A 69 -0.27 9.69 -0.29
CA VAL A 69 -0.58 10.78 -1.21
C VAL A 69 -0.14 10.36 -2.60
N ALA A 70 -1.09 10.33 -3.52
CA ALA A 70 -0.83 10.13 -4.94
C ALA A 70 -1.28 11.35 -5.74
N MET A 71 -0.41 11.79 -6.63
CA MET A 71 -0.67 12.90 -7.55
C MET A 71 -1.01 12.33 -8.92
N ASP A 72 -1.67 13.14 -9.74
CA ASP A 72 -1.76 12.86 -11.17
C ASP A 72 -0.35 12.75 -11.78
N GLN A 73 -0.16 11.81 -12.70
CA GLN A 73 1.14 11.57 -13.32
C GLN A 73 1.57 12.72 -14.25
N GLU A 74 0.62 13.37 -14.93
CA GLU A 74 0.87 14.47 -15.85
C GLU A 74 0.77 15.83 -15.15
N GLU A 75 -0.23 16.00 -14.27
CA GLU A 75 -0.50 17.23 -13.51
C GLU A 75 -0.03 17.10 -12.05
N LYS A 76 1.28 17.27 -11.82
CA LYS A 76 1.94 16.92 -10.55
C LYS A 76 1.50 17.71 -9.31
N ASP A 77 0.75 18.78 -9.48
CA ASP A 77 0.14 19.60 -8.42
C ASP A 77 -1.31 19.21 -8.12
N ARG A 78 -1.90 18.28 -8.89
CA ARG A 78 -3.25 17.76 -8.69
C ARG A 78 -3.25 16.46 -7.87
N PRO A 79 -3.66 16.49 -6.59
CA PRO A 79 -3.77 15.28 -5.78
C PRO A 79 -4.97 14.44 -6.24
N ARG A 80 -4.70 13.18 -6.55
CA ARG A 80 -5.71 12.20 -6.96
C ARG A 80 -6.17 11.32 -5.83
N ILE A 81 -5.30 11.01 -4.89
CA ILE A 81 -5.60 10.18 -3.73
C ILE A 81 -4.90 10.77 -2.51
N PHE A 82 -5.64 10.96 -1.43
CA PHE A 82 -5.13 11.27 -0.12
C PHE A 82 -5.76 10.33 0.91
N ILE A 83 -4.94 9.65 1.71
CA ILE A 83 -5.40 8.81 2.82
C ILE A 83 -4.56 9.16 4.04
N SER A 84 -5.23 9.43 5.16
CA SER A 84 -4.59 9.59 6.47
C SER A 84 -5.39 8.85 7.52
N ALA A 85 -4.79 7.81 8.11
CA ALA A 85 -5.47 6.91 9.03
C ALA A 85 -4.54 6.42 10.14
N GLN A 86 -5.11 6.00 11.27
CA GLN A 86 -4.38 5.48 12.42
C GLN A 86 -4.86 4.09 12.80
N LEU A 87 -3.94 3.22 13.20
CA LEU A 87 -4.24 1.86 13.63
C LEU A 87 -5.04 1.90 14.94
N ASN A 88 -6.29 1.48 14.84
CA ASN A 88 -7.09 1.15 15.99
C ASN A 88 -6.69 -0.24 16.52
N LYS A 89 -6.00 -0.27 17.67
CA LYS A 89 -5.46 -1.49 18.27
C LYS A 89 -6.53 -2.49 18.72
N LYS A 90 -7.77 -2.03 18.97
CA LYS A 90 -8.86 -2.90 19.43
C LYS A 90 -9.36 -3.83 18.31
N ASN A 91 -9.43 -3.34 17.08
CA ASN A 91 -9.95 -4.09 15.93
C ASN A 91 -8.90 -4.38 14.85
N GLN A 92 -7.64 -3.94 15.06
CA GLN A 92 -6.52 -4.13 14.13
C GLN A 92 -6.80 -3.56 12.74
N ARG A 93 -7.49 -2.41 12.66
CA ARG A 93 -7.76 -1.69 11.41
C ARG A 93 -7.25 -0.27 11.49
N TYR A 94 -6.76 0.26 10.37
CA TYR A 94 -6.51 1.69 10.26
C TYR A 94 -7.86 2.38 10.05
N ILE A 95 -8.12 3.46 10.78
CA ILE A 95 -9.34 4.28 10.67
C ILE A 95 -8.91 5.72 10.46
N GLY A 96 -9.53 6.41 9.52
CA GLY A 96 -9.12 7.75 9.16
C GLY A 96 -10.03 8.44 8.18
N GLN A 97 -9.43 9.28 7.34
CA GLN A 97 -10.11 10.04 6.30
C GLN A 97 -9.44 9.82 4.95
N PHE A 98 -10.22 9.99 3.89
CA PHE A 98 -9.74 9.97 2.52
C PHE A 98 -10.26 11.18 1.73
N LEU A 99 -9.56 11.46 0.65
CA LEU A 99 -10.04 12.24 -0.49
C LEU A 99 -9.56 11.55 -1.77
N THR A 100 -10.42 11.47 -2.79
CA THR A 100 -10.08 11.02 -4.13
C THR A 100 -10.60 12.01 -5.17
N ASP A 101 -9.85 12.17 -6.26
CA ASP A 101 -10.28 12.91 -7.44
C ASP A 101 -10.35 11.98 -8.66
N SER A 102 -11.57 11.57 -9.00
CA SER A 102 -11.86 10.61 -10.08
C SER A 102 -12.31 11.30 -11.38
N GLY A 103 -12.21 12.64 -11.47
CA GLY A 103 -12.66 13.36 -12.64
C GLY A 103 -11.54 13.42 -13.68
N GLY A 104 -11.80 13.09 -14.94
CA GLY A 104 -10.75 13.12 -15.98
C GLY A 104 -10.16 14.53 -16.18
N ASN A 105 -10.83 15.32 -17.03
CA ASN A 105 -10.48 16.73 -17.29
C ASN A 105 -11.17 17.72 -16.34
N GLU A 106 -12.09 17.24 -15.50
CA GLU A 106 -12.82 18.02 -14.49
C GLU A 106 -12.49 17.47 -13.10
N LEU A 107 -12.85 18.21 -12.04
CA LEU A 107 -12.71 17.74 -10.66
C LEU A 107 -13.93 16.90 -10.27
N GLN A 108 -13.69 15.68 -9.77
CA GLN A 108 -14.74 14.87 -9.15
C GLN A 108 -14.21 14.37 -7.80
N LEU A 109 -14.48 15.18 -6.77
CA LEU A 109 -13.95 14.96 -5.43
C LEU A 109 -14.92 14.14 -4.59
N ASP A 110 -14.44 13.00 -4.11
CA ASP A 110 -15.08 12.21 -3.06
C ASP A 110 -14.21 12.26 -1.80
N ASN A 111 -14.82 12.37 -0.63
CA ASN A 111 -14.10 12.39 0.63
C ASN A 111 -14.95 11.85 1.78
N GLY A 112 -14.29 11.42 2.83
CA GLY A 112 -14.98 10.96 4.03
C GLY A 112 -14.17 9.98 4.87
N PRO A 113 -14.84 9.22 5.73
CA PRO A 113 -14.21 8.18 6.53
C PRO A 113 -13.65 7.05 5.66
N ILE A 114 -12.54 6.47 6.10
CA ILE A 114 -11.96 5.27 5.49
C ILE A 114 -11.52 4.31 6.58
N PHE A 115 -11.64 3.02 6.31
CA PHE A 115 -10.95 2.00 7.08
C PHE A 115 -10.06 1.16 6.19
N CYS A 116 -8.88 0.76 6.68
CA CYS A 116 -7.96 -0.10 5.95
C CYS A 116 -7.56 -1.31 6.77
N THR A 117 -7.38 -2.44 6.10
CA THR A 117 -6.91 -3.71 6.68
C THR A 117 -5.62 -4.12 6.02
N ILE A 118 -4.73 -4.76 6.78
CA ILE A 118 -3.51 -5.39 6.26
C ILE A 118 -3.76 -6.89 6.20
N LYS A 119 -3.48 -7.52 5.07
CA LYS A 119 -3.47 -8.97 4.88
C LYS A 119 -2.10 -9.45 4.43
#